data_AF-A0A0B7JQC7-F1
#
_entry.id   AF-A0A0B7JQC7-F1
#
_cell.length_a   1.000
_cell.length_b   1.000
_cell.length_c   1.000
_cell.angle_alpha   90.00
_cell.angle_beta   90.00
_cell.angle_gamma   90.00
#
_symmetry.space_group_name_H-M   'P 1'
#
loop_
_entity.id
_entity.type
_entity.pdbx_description
1 polymer ?
#
loop_
_entity_poly.entity_id
_entity_poly.type
_entity_poly.pdbx_seq_one_letter_code
_entity_poly.pdbx_strand_id
1 'polypeptide(L)'
;MEMTSHLTSKASPIVIVGAGVFGISTALHLAENGYSNVKILDKQAYDDSQYSYDKGCDAASADINKIIRAAYGSQTHHQELALDAITHWKRWNTEIQTGQNLPPGFTTSDKLFVNNGNLSMTLSPELSQFEKDTIQNMAKVGRANTQIVLTDPTDVDRAKASGFDFAINPFNRQDNFGILDIQAGFVYADKACRFVLHKAQSLGVQTVLGGAKGTFAGFVQDTTSKITGVRTADGIVHGAEMTIMACGGWTPTLVPQLDNLCETTAGSVCVFQLPKGSPLWDRLAPENFPTWTYNIFAGEKGGLYGFARDPNGAVKIGYRGTKFTNPQTQADGAARSIPTTRWTPQPTRKIPATAANVIKDFVQKFLPELIPYETKTRLCWYTDSFDNHFVIDFVPGYKGLMVATGGSGHGFKFLPTLGKHVVDLLEGRSNDYLHYWKWRSPEASQKPYNSIMEGIASERSLHVQLLTAEDSLTVRQSHL
;
A
#
# COMPACT_ATOMS: atom_id res chain seq x y z
N MET A 1 10.43 -13.57 31.63
CA MET A 1 10.46 -12.10 31.66
C MET A 1 9.00 -11.68 31.67
N GLU A 2 8.51 -11.01 32.72
CA GLU A 2 7.09 -10.63 32.81
C GLU A 2 6.70 -9.77 31.60
N MET A 3 5.65 -10.18 30.88
CA MET A 3 5.03 -9.39 29.81
C MET A 3 4.44 -8.13 30.45
N THR A 4 5.21 -7.04 30.41
CA THR A 4 4.79 -5.76 30.99
C THR A 4 4.12 -4.94 29.91
N SER A 5 2.81 -4.73 30.06
CA SER A 5 2.04 -3.82 29.21
C SER A 5 2.67 -2.43 29.25
N HIS A 6 2.82 -1.80 28.08
CA HIS A 6 3.29 -0.41 27.95
C HIS A 6 2.22 0.64 28.25
N LEU A 7 1.00 0.17 28.57
CA LEU A 7 -0.15 0.98 28.97
C LEU A 7 -0.63 0.58 30.35
N THR A 8 -1.10 1.58 31.11
CA THR A 8 -1.63 1.41 32.47
C THR A 8 -2.85 0.49 32.50
N SER A 9 -3.73 0.56 31.49
CA SER A 9 -4.89 -0.33 31.37
C SER A 9 -5.44 -0.36 29.94
N LYS A 10 -6.45 -1.21 29.69
CA LYS A 10 -7.24 -1.20 28.45
C LYS A 10 -8.11 0.06 28.28
N ALA A 11 -8.34 0.82 29.34
CA ALA A 11 -9.04 2.10 29.29
C ALA A 11 -8.11 3.30 29.05
N SER A 12 -6.79 3.08 29.01
CA SER A 12 -5.81 4.12 28.72
C SER A 12 -6.11 4.79 27.38
N PRO A 13 -6.08 6.14 27.31
CA PRO A 13 -6.38 6.85 26.07
C PRO A 13 -5.27 6.62 25.04
N ILE A 14 -5.66 6.20 23.84
CA ILE A 14 -4.77 6.00 22.69
C ILE A 14 -5.22 6.90 21.55
N VAL A 15 -4.29 7.69 21.02
CA VAL A 15 -4.50 8.50 19.81
C VAL A 15 -3.67 7.94 18.67
N ILE A 16 -4.32 7.67 17.55
CA ILE A 16 -3.71 7.24 16.29
C ILE A 16 -3.83 8.40 15.31
N VAL A 17 -2.70 8.83 14.75
CA VAL A 17 -2.67 9.89 13.72
C VAL A 17 -2.50 9.25 12.35
N GLY A 18 -3.54 9.35 11.52
CA GLY A 18 -3.64 8.75 10.20
C GLY A 18 -4.67 7.61 10.17
N ALA A 19 -5.73 7.79 9.38
CA ALA A 19 -6.77 6.79 9.10
C ALA A 19 -6.52 6.06 7.76
N GLY A 20 -5.24 5.87 7.42
CA GLY A 20 -4.79 4.98 6.34
C GLY A 20 -4.69 3.52 6.80
N VAL A 21 -4.09 2.66 5.98
CA VAL A 21 -3.99 1.19 6.21
C VAL A 21 -3.50 0.83 7.61
N PHE A 22 -2.34 1.36 8.02
CA PHE A 22 -1.76 1.02 9.33
C PHE A 22 -2.68 1.50 10.46
N GLY A 23 -3.13 2.75 10.42
CA GLY A 23 -3.92 3.32 11.50
C GLY A 23 -5.28 2.65 11.71
N ILE A 24 -6.05 2.40 10.63
CA ILE A 24 -7.36 1.73 10.77
C ILE A 24 -7.21 0.25 11.13
N SER A 25 -6.13 -0.42 10.67
CA SER A 25 -5.81 -1.78 11.10
C SER A 25 -5.51 -1.82 12.60
N THR A 26 -4.63 -0.91 13.07
CA THR A 26 -4.30 -0.75 14.50
C THR A 26 -5.54 -0.48 15.34
N ALA A 27 -6.39 0.45 14.92
CA ALA A 27 -7.57 0.81 15.67
C ALA A 27 -8.57 -0.36 15.80
N LEU A 28 -8.81 -1.09 14.71
CA LEU A 28 -9.67 -2.28 14.72
C LEU A 28 -9.14 -3.31 15.72
N HIS A 29 -7.85 -3.65 15.64
CA HIS A 29 -7.28 -4.69 16.50
C HIS A 29 -7.18 -4.27 17.97
N LEU A 30 -6.94 -2.99 18.26
CA LEU A 30 -7.03 -2.47 19.62
C LEU A 30 -8.44 -2.67 20.17
N ALA A 31 -9.48 -2.27 19.42
CA ALA A 31 -10.85 -2.43 19.87
C ALA A 31 -11.25 -3.91 20.04
N GLU A 32 -10.85 -4.79 19.11
CA GLU A 32 -11.05 -6.25 19.21
C GLU A 32 -10.33 -6.87 20.42
N ASN A 33 -9.24 -6.25 20.90
CA ASN A 33 -8.51 -6.65 22.11
C ASN A 33 -8.95 -5.87 23.37
N GLY A 34 -10.15 -5.29 23.35
CA GLY A 34 -10.79 -4.69 24.52
C GLY A 34 -10.31 -3.29 24.91
N TYR A 35 -9.49 -2.63 24.08
CA TYR A 35 -9.15 -1.22 24.32
C TYR A 35 -10.38 -0.34 24.05
N SER A 36 -10.82 0.41 25.06
CA SER A 36 -12.10 1.13 25.02
C SER A 36 -11.98 2.63 24.74
N ASN A 37 -10.76 3.18 24.73
CA ASN A 37 -10.50 4.61 24.56
C ASN A 37 -9.52 4.88 23.42
N VAL A 38 -9.92 4.49 22.21
CA VAL A 38 -9.13 4.63 20.98
C VAL A 38 -9.71 5.73 20.11
N LYS A 39 -8.87 6.65 19.66
CA LYS A 39 -9.25 7.75 18.75
C LYS A 39 -8.33 7.80 17.55
N ILE A 40 -8.91 7.92 16.35
CA ILE A 40 -8.18 8.16 15.11
C ILE A 40 -8.39 9.61 14.66
N LEU A 41 -7.30 10.30 14.31
CA LEU A 41 -7.33 11.64 13.71
C LEU A 41 -6.79 11.59 12.28
N ASP A 42 -7.45 12.22 11.31
CA ASP A 42 -6.91 12.38 9.95
C ASP A 42 -7.36 13.68 9.29
N LYS A 43 -6.48 14.31 8.51
CA LYS A 43 -6.79 15.50 7.72
C LYS A 43 -7.87 15.24 6.66
N GLN A 44 -8.00 13.99 6.21
CA GLN A 44 -8.94 13.55 5.18
C GLN A 44 -10.31 13.23 5.80
N ALA A 45 -11.38 13.71 5.16
CA ALA A 45 -12.76 13.48 5.59
C ALA A 45 -13.30 12.14 5.05
N TYR A 46 -12.75 11.01 5.49
CA TYR A 46 -13.07 9.70 4.90
C TYR A 46 -14.53 9.27 5.01
N ASP A 47 -15.28 9.79 5.99
CA ASP A 47 -16.73 9.56 6.11
C ASP A 47 -17.50 10.15 4.90
N ASP A 48 -17.02 11.28 4.36
CA ASP A 48 -17.64 11.97 3.23
C ASP A 48 -17.05 11.54 1.88
N SER A 49 -15.72 11.50 1.80
CA SER A 49 -14.99 11.17 0.58
C SER A 49 -14.99 9.69 0.26
N GLN A 50 -15.29 8.83 1.24
CA GLN A 50 -15.37 7.37 1.10
C GLN A 50 -14.07 6.76 0.54
N TYR A 51 -12.92 7.30 0.95
CA TYR A 51 -11.59 6.90 0.44
C TYR A 51 -11.44 7.06 -1.10
N SER A 52 -12.29 7.86 -1.74
CA SER A 52 -12.22 8.08 -3.19
C SER A 52 -11.17 9.13 -3.54
N TYR A 53 -10.28 8.78 -4.47
CA TYR A 53 -9.28 9.71 -4.99
C TYR A 53 -9.92 10.94 -5.66
N ASP A 54 -11.01 10.72 -6.38
CA ASP A 54 -11.73 11.78 -7.09
C ASP A 54 -12.51 12.70 -6.14
N LYS A 55 -12.77 12.28 -4.89
CA LYS A 55 -13.46 13.07 -3.85
C LYS A 55 -12.52 13.69 -2.82
N GLY A 56 -11.27 14.01 -3.19
CA GLY A 56 -10.36 14.76 -2.32
C GLY A 56 -9.33 13.94 -1.55
N CYS A 57 -9.38 12.59 -1.60
CA CYS A 57 -8.41 11.77 -0.88
C CYS A 57 -7.15 11.48 -1.69
N ASP A 58 -5.98 11.84 -1.17
CA ASP A 58 -4.68 11.55 -1.80
C ASP A 58 -3.82 10.53 -1.04
N ALA A 59 -4.37 9.88 -0.01
CA ALA A 59 -3.65 8.82 0.70
C ALA A 59 -3.37 7.62 -0.22
N ALA A 60 -2.26 6.90 0.01
CA ALA A 60 -2.00 5.66 -0.74
C ALA A 60 -3.06 4.57 -0.55
N SER A 61 -3.83 4.65 0.54
CA SER A 61 -5.00 3.82 0.83
C SER A 61 -6.23 4.20 -0.01
N ALA A 62 -6.32 5.45 -0.46
CA ALA A 62 -7.39 5.95 -1.34
C ALA A 62 -7.05 5.61 -2.80
N ASP A 63 -7.39 4.38 -3.19
CA ASP A 63 -7.10 3.83 -4.52
C ASP A 63 -8.24 2.93 -4.99
N ILE A 64 -8.30 2.65 -6.28
CA ILE A 64 -9.34 1.79 -6.88
C ILE A 64 -9.06 0.32 -6.53
N ASN A 65 -7.79 -0.08 -6.57
CA ASN A 65 -7.39 -1.46 -6.34
C ASN A 65 -5.94 -1.60 -5.83
N LYS A 66 -5.62 -2.71 -5.15
CA LYS A 66 -4.25 -3.07 -4.72
C LYS A 66 -4.01 -4.56 -4.85
N ILE A 67 -2.77 -4.95 -5.18
CA ILE A 67 -2.41 -6.36 -5.39
C ILE A 67 -2.36 -7.11 -4.05
N ILE A 68 -3.00 -8.27 -4.01
CA ILE A 68 -2.83 -9.29 -2.97
C ILE A 68 -2.07 -10.46 -3.60
N ARG A 69 -0.86 -10.73 -3.12
CA ARG A 69 -0.03 -11.87 -3.55
C ARG A 69 0.91 -12.29 -2.43
N ALA A 70 1.30 -13.56 -2.43
CA ALA A 70 2.16 -14.14 -1.40
C ALA A 70 3.56 -14.53 -1.91
N ALA A 71 3.92 -14.19 -3.15
CA ALA A 71 5.27 -14.40 -3.66
C ALA A 71 6.31 -13.43 -3.02
N TYR A 72 7.28 -13.96 -2.28
CA TYR A 72 8.32 -13.18 -1.59
C TYR A 72 9.74 -13.76 -1.72
N GLY A 73 9.95 -14.74 -2.61
CA GLY A 73 11.23 -15.40 -2.79
C GLY A 73 11.68 -16.10 -1.51
N SER A 74 12.88 -15.79 -1.05
CA SER A 74 13.46 -16.37 0.17
C SER A 74 12.89 -15.81 1.48
N GLN A 75 12.08 -14.74 1.44
CA GLN A 75 11.52 -14.12 2.64
C GLN A 75 10.23 -14.83 3.10
N THR A 76 10.38 -16.00 3.72
CA THR A 76 9.25 -16.87 4.13
C THR A 76 8.31 -16.22 5.13
N HIS A 77 8.80 -15.38 6.05
CA HIS A 77 7.95 -14.66 7.01
C HIS A 77 6.93 -13.74 6.30
N HIS A 78 7.34 -13.00 5.27
CA HIS A 78 6.39 -12.18 4.50
C HIS A 78 5.42 -13.03 3.68
N GLN A 79 5.85 -14.19 3.19
CA GLN A 79 4.97 -15.16 2.53
C GLN A 79 3.88 -15.64 3.50
N GLU A 80 4.26 -16.10 4.68
CA GLU A 80 3.34 -16.59 5.71
C GLU A 80 2.35 -15.50 6.14
N LEU A 81 2.84 -14.28 6.39
CA LEU A 81 1.99 -13.12 6.71
C LEU A 81 0.98 -12.82 5.60
N ALA A 82 1.36 -12.99 4.33
CA ALA A 82 0.47 -12.73 3.20
C ALA A 82 -0.57 -13.83 3.02
N LEU A 83 -0.20 -15.10 3.28
CA LEU A 83 -1.14 -16.22 3.31
C LEU A 83 -2.16 -16.08 4.44
N ASP A 84 -1.71 -15.63 5.61
CA ASP A 84 -2.59 -15.29 6.74
C ASP A 84 -3.56 -14.15 6.35
N ALA A 85 -3.04 -13.04 5.80
CA ALA A 85 -3.86 -11.93 5.34
C ALA A 85 -4.90 -12.35 4.29
N ILE A 86 -4.57 -13.24 3.34
CA ILE A 86 -5.53 -13.79 2.36
C ILE A 86 -6.68 -14.53 3.04
N THR A 87 -6.41 -15.26 4.13
CA THR A 87 -7.45 -15.94 4.91
C THR A 87 -8.43 -14.94 5.52
N HIS A 88 -7.91 -13.85 6.09
CA HIS A 88 -8.73 -12.76 6.63
C HIS A 88 -9.52 -12.02 5.55
N TRP A 89 -8.92 -11.76 4.38
CA TRP A 89 -9.63 -11.16 3.24
C TRP A 89 -10.83 -12.00 2.80
N LYS A 90 -10.65 -13.32 2.71
CA LYS A 90 -11.74 -14.25 2.39
C LYS A 90 -12.82 -14.24 3.47
N ARG A 91 -12.44 -14.22 4.75
CA ARG A 91 -13.39 -14.09 5.86
C ARG A 91 -14.20 -12.81 5.78
N TRP A 92 -13.58 -11.66 5.52
CA TRP A 92 -14.32 -10.39 5.41
C TRP A 92 -15.28 -10.36 4.20
N ASN A 93 -14.91 -11.00 3.08
CA ASN A 93 -15.87 -11.21 2.00
C ASN A 93 -17.09 -12.03 2.48
N THR A 94 -16.88 -13.10 3.27
CA THR A 94 -17.98 -13.88 3.85
C THR A 94 -18.84 -13.03 4.77
N GLU A 95 -18.24 -12.21 5.64
CA GLU A 95 -18.99 -11.31 6.55
C GLU A 95 -19.90 -10.32 5.80
N ILE A 96 -19.45 -9.81 4.64
CA ILE A 96 -20.27 -8.95 3.78
C ILE A 96 -21.39 -9.77 3.12
N GLN A 97 -21.07 -10.94 2.57
CA GLN A 97 -22.03 -11.79 1.86
C GLN A 97 -23.16 -12.29 2.76
N THR A 98 -22.86 -12.60 4.03
CA THR A 98 -23.86 -13.01 5.02
C THR A 98 -24.61 -11.84 5.64
N GLY A 99 -24.20 -10.60 5.35
CA GLY A 99 -24.76 -9.39 5.94
C GLY A 99 -24.38 -9.15 7.40
N GLN A 100 -23.40 -9.89 7.93
CA GLN A 100 -22.94 -9.74 9.31
C GLN A 100 -22.34 -8.35 9.57
N ASN A 101 -21.56 -7.83 8.63
CA ASN A 101 -21.00 -6.48 8.67
C ASN A 101 -21.21 -5.81 7.31
N LEU A 102 -22.10 -4.81 7.27
CA LEU A 102 -22.44 -4.06 6.06
C LEU A 102 -22.29 -2.56 6.30
N PRO A 103 -21.14 -1.97 5.93
CA PRO A 103 -20.96 -0.53 6.00
C PRO A 103 -22.01 0.22 5.15
N PRO A 104 -22.32 1.49 5.46
CA PRO A 104 -23.21 2.29 4.63
C PRO A 104 -22.81 2.30 3.15
N GLY A 105 -23.79 2.01 2.29
CA GLY A 105 -23.62 1.93 0.84
C GLY A 105 -23.03 0.61 0.33
N PHE A 106 -22.82 -0.39 1.19
CA PHE A 106 -22.51 -1.76 0.77
C PHE A 106 -23.79 -2.59 0.59
N THR A 107 -23.69 -3.60 -0.24
CA THR A 107 -24.65 -4.68 -0.44
C THR A 107 -23.97 -6.02 -0.16
N THR A 108 -24.74 -7.08 0.03
CA THR A 108 -24.21 -8.45 0.18
C THR A 108 -23.52 -8.97 -1.08
N SER A 109 -23.67 -8.28 -2.22
CA SER A 109 -22.97 -8.61 -3.47
C SER A 109 -21.56 -8.01 -3.57
N ASP A 110 -21.23 -7.05 -2.68
CA ASP A 110 -19.92 -6.43 -2.68
C ASP A 110 -18.83 -7.42 -2.25
N LYS A 111 -17.65 -7.26 -2.83
CA LYS A 111 -16.44 -7.99 -2.46
C LYS A 111 -15.35 -6.99 -2.11
N LEU A 112 -14.53 -7.33 -1.12
CA LEU A 112 -13.27 -6.64 -0.85
C LEU A 112 -12.17 -7.26 -1.70
N PHE A 113 -11.97 -8.57 -1.60
CA PHE A 113 -10.94 -9.33 -2.31
C PHE A 113 -11.51 -10.09 -3.50
N VAL A 114 -10.86 -9.96 -4.65
CA VAL A 114 -11.16 -10.69 -5.88
C VAL A 114 -9.96 -11.57 -6.21
N ASN A 115 -10.17 -12.88 -6.16
CA ASN A 115 -9.16 -13.88 -6.50
C ASN A 115 -9.17 -14.16 -8.00
N ASN A 116 -8.63 -13.24 -8.79
CA ASN A 116 -8.45 -13.38 -10.24
C ASN A 116 -7.02 -13.75 -10.65
N GLY A 117 -6.20 -14.19 -9.69
CA GLY A 117 -4.81 -14.56 -9.90
C GLY A 117 -3.89 -13.35 -10.02
N ASN A 118 -2.58 -13.59 -9.84
CA ASN A 118 -1.54 -12.60 -10.16
C ASN A 118 -0.53 -13.18 -11.15
N LEU A 119 -0.61 -12.74 -12.40
CA LEU A 119 0.31 -13.09 -13.46
C LEU A 119 1.61 -12.26 -13.36
N SER A 120 2.71 -12.88 -12.98
CA SER A 120 4.04 -12.27 -13.01
C SER A 120 4.74 -12.58 -14.33
N MET A 121 4.86 -11.56 -15.18
CA MET A 121 5.43 -11.66 -16.52
C MET A 121 6.92 -11.31 -16.54
N THR A 122 7.71 -12.15 -17.19
CA THR A 122 9.16 -11.95 -17.41
C THR A 122 9.49 -11.95 -18.90
N LEU A 123 10.74 -11.58 -19.22
CA LEU A 123 11.28 -11.61 -20.59
C LEU A 123 12.20 -12.81 -20.85
N SER A 124 12.41 -13.66 -19.85
CA SER A 124 13.31 -14.81 -19.92
C SER A 124 12.51 -16.10 -19.73
N PRO A 125 12.79 -17.16 -20.51
CA PRO A 125 12.21 -18.49 -20.26
C PRO A 125 12.75 -19.10 -18.96
N GLU A 126 13.91 -18.66 -18.48
CA GLU A 126 14.49 -19.13 -17.23
C GLU A 126 13.89 -18.39 -16.04
N LEU A 127 13.43 -19.18 -15.04
CA LEU A 127 12.99 -18.64 -13.76
C LEU A 127 14.17 -18.02 -13.01
N SER A 128 13.96 -16.81 -12.51
CA SER A 128 14.87 -16.13 -11.58
C SER A 128 14.98 -16.89 -10.25
N GLN A 129 16.01 -16.58 -9.46
CA GLN A 129 16.15 -17.16 -8.12
C GLN A 129 14.96 -16.82 -7.22
N PHE A 130 14.44 -15.60 -7.31
CA PHE A 130 13.25 -15.17 -6.57
C PHE A 130 12.03 -16.07 -6.87
N GLU A 131 11.83 -16.43 -8.13
CA GLU A 131 10.72 -17.28 -8.57
C GLU A 131 10.92 -18.74 -8.11
N LYS A 132 12.13 -19.26 -8.26
CA LYS A 132 12.51 -20.60 -7.77
C LYS A 132 12.29 -20.72 -6.26
N ASP A 133 12.77 -19.75 -5.48
CA ASP A 133 12.58 -19.70 -4.03
C ASP A 133 11.10 -19.62 -3.67
N THR A 134 10.32 -18.81 -4.39
CA THR A 134 8.87 -18.69 -4.16
C THR A 134 8.18 -20.03 -4.37
N ILE A 135 8.44 -20.73 -5.49
CA ILE A 135 7.83 -22.05 -5.77
C ILE A 135 8.22 -23.05 -4.67
N GLN A 136 9.51 -23.12 -4.34
CA GLN A 136 10.01 -24.05 -3.34
C GLN A 136 9.38 -23.78 -1.95
N ASN A 137 9.29 -22.52 -1.54
CA ASN A 137 8.75 -22.16 -0.24
C ASN A 137 7.23 -22.30 -0.18
N MET A 138 6.51 -22.08 -1.29
CA MET A 138 5.08 -22.44 -1.37
C MET A 138 4.87 -23.95 -1.25
N ALA A 139 5.74 -24.77 -1.86
CA ALA A 139 5.66 -26.22 -1.75
C ALA A 139 5.85 -26.70 -0.29
N LYS A 140 6.79 -26.12 0.46
CA LYS A 140 7.03 -26.44 1.88
C LYS A 140 5.81 -26.24 2.78
N VAL A 141 4.91 -25.32 2.43
CA VAL A 141 3.67 -25.05 3.18
C VAL A 141 2.43 -25.68 2.53
N GLY A 142 2.61 -26.68 1.66
CA GLY A 142 1.52 -27.41 1.02
C GLY A 142 0.77 -26.61 -0.06
N ARG A 143 1.39 -25.58 -0.63
CA ARG A 143 0.80 -24.67 -1.63
C ARG A 143 1.47 -24.77 -3.01
N ALA A 144 2.21 -25.84 -3.30
CA ALA A 144 2.92 -26.03 -4.58
C ALA A 144 2.02 -25.76 -5.80
N ASN A 145 0.80 -26.31 -5.77
CA ASN A 145 -0.17 -26.23 -6.87
C ASN A 145 -0.71 -24.83 -7.17
N THR A 146 -0.39 -23.83 -6.33
CA THR A 146 -0.84 -22.44 -6.50
C THR A 146 0.07 -21.62 -7.42
N GLN A 147 1.31 -22.07 -7.61
CA GLN A 147 2.27 -21.42 -8.51
C GLN A 147 2.23 -22.16 -9.84
N ILE A 148 1.86 -21.46 -10.91
CA ILE A 148 1.69 -22.01 -12.26
C ILE A 148 2.84 -21.48 -13.11
N VAL A 149 3.80 -22.34 -13.45
CA VAL A 149 4.88 -22.01 -14.37
C VAL A 149 4.34 -22.07 -15.81
N LEU A 150 4.30 -20.95 -16.51
CA LEU A 150 3.61 -20.85 -17.82
C LEU A 150 4.28 -21.67 -18.93
N THR A 151 5.53 -22.06 -18.74
CA THR A 151 6.30 -22.91 -19.67
C THR A 151 6.17 -24.40 -19.35
N ASP A 152 5.49 -24.78 -18.26
CA ASP A 152 5.21 -26.18 -17.93
C ASP A 152 3.76 -26.53 -18.35
N PRO A 153 3.57 -27.42 -19.35
CA PRO A 153 2.24 -27.81 -19.81
C PRO A 153 1.34 -28.39 -18.71
N THR A 154 1.93 -29.08 -17.73
CA THR A 154 1.19 -29.68 -16.60
C THR A 154 0.60 -28.60 -15.69
N ASP A 155 1.38 -27.56 -15.44
CA ASP A 155 0.93 -26.40 -14.67
C ASP A 155 -0.15 -25.63 -15.43
N VAL A 156 0.03 -25.43 -16.73
CA VAL A 156 -0.95 -24.78 -17.62
C VAL A 156 -2.28 -25.53 -17.60
N ASP A 157 -2.28 -26.86 -17.74
CA ASP A 157 -3.49 -27.67 -17.68
C ASP A 157 -4.15 -27.62 -16.29
N ARG A 158 -3.35 -27.57 -15.22
CA ARG A 158 -3.86 -27.38 -13.85
C ARG A 158 -4.54 -26.02 -13.68
N ALA A 159 -3.99 -24.95 -14.25
CA ALA A 159 -4.59 -23.62 -14.20
C ALA A 159 -5.95 -23.60 -14.93
N LYS A 160 -6.03 -24.23 -16.11
CA LYS A 160 -7.29 -24.38 -16.86
C LYS A 160 -8.35 -25.14 -16.07
N ALA A 161 -7.97 -26.30 -15.51
CA ALA A 161 -8.86 -27.11 -14.69
C ALA A 161 -9.35 -26.37 -13.43
N SER A 162 -8.57 -25.40 -12.95
CA SER A 162 -8.92 -24.55 -11.80
C SER A 162 -9.72 -23.30 -12.17
N GLY A 163 -10.13 -23.14 -13.43
CA GLY A 163 -10.90 -22.00 -13.91
C GLY A 163 -10.10 -20.73 -14.23
N PHE A 164 -8.77 -20.84 -14.33
CA PHE A 164 -7.86 -19.71 -14.60
C PHE A 164 -7.35 -19.65 -16.05
N ASP A 165 -8.04 -20.26 -17.00
CA ASP A 165 -7.65 -20.24 -18.42
C ASP A 165 -7.46 -18.80 -18.95
N PHE A 166 -8.35 -17.90 -18.57
CA PHE A 166 -8.29 -16.47 -18.90
C PHE A 166 -6.99 -15.77 -18.46
N ALA A 167 -6.32 -16.30 -17.43
CA ALA A 167 -5.15 -15.70 -16.83
C ALA A 167 -3.82 -16.24 -17.37
N ILE A 168 -3.84 -17.28 -18.22
CA ILE A 168 -2.62 -17.95 -18.71
C ILE A 168 -1.88 -17.07 -19.73
N ASN A 169 -2.59 -16.52 -20.72
CA ASN A 169 -2.00 -15.61 -21.71
C ASN A 169 -2.95 -14.45 -22.08
N PRO A 170 -3.35 -13.61 -21.12
CA PRO A 170 -4.35 -12.55 -21.33
C PRO A 170 -3.89 -11.44 -22.29
N PHE A 171 -2.60 -11.39 -22.62
CA PHE A 171 -1.99 -10.40 -23.51
C PHE A 171 -1.58 -10.98 -24.88
N ASN A 172 -1.95 -12.24 -25.17
CA ASN A 172 -1.58 -12.93 -26.42
C ASN A 172 -0.07 -12.86 -26.74
N ARG A 173 0.78 -13.03 -25.73
CA ARG A 173 2.24 -13.01 -25.88
C ARG A 173 2.70 -14.25 -26.63
N GLN A 174 3.61 -14.07 -27.60
CA GLN A 174 4.31 -15.18 -28.26
C GLN A 174 5.21 -15.90 -27.24
N ASP A 175 6.07 -15.13 -26.57
CA ASP A 175 6.91 -15.58 -25.47
C ASP A 175 6.17 -15.44 -24.13
N ASN A 176 5.34 -16.44 -23.80
CA ASN A 176 4.50 -16.41 -22.61
C ASN A 176 5.25 -16.88 -21.35
N PHE A 177 6.33 -16.20 -21.00
CA PHE A 177 7.13 -16.54 -19.81
C PHE A 177 6.60 -15.86 -18.55
N GLY A 178 6.70 -16.56 -17.42
CA GLY A 178 6.27 -16.06 -16.13
C GLY A 178 5.66 -17.12 -15.23
N ILE A 179 5.11 -16.65 -14.10
CA ILE A 179 4.39 -17.45 -13.12
C ILE A 179 3.04 -16.82 -12.86
N LEU A 180 1.97 -17.62 -12.89
CA LEU A 180 0.65 -17.23 -12.40
C LEU A 180 0.44 -17.77 -10.98
N ASP A 181 0.26 -16.87 -10.02
CA ASP A 181 -0.17 -17.22 -8.65
C ASP A 181 -1.70 -17.25 -8.59
N ILE A 182 -2.31 -18.44 -8.62
CA ILE A 182 -3.78 -18.57 -8.68
C ILE A 182 -4.49 -18.30 -7.35
N GLN A 183 -3.76 -18.16 -6.24
CA GLN A 183 -4.36 -17.76 -4.95
C GLN A 183 -4.38 -16.23 -4.75
N ALA A 184 -3.71 -15.51 -5.64
CA ALA A 184 -3.55 -14.06 -5.61
C ALA A 184 -4.68 -13.33 -6.35
N GLY A 185 -4.61 -12.00 -6.37
CA GLY A 185 -5.54 -11.16 -7.09
C GLY A 185 -5.44 -9.72 -6.61
N PHE A 186 -6.58 -9.06 -6.44
CA PHE A 186 -6.62 -7.69 -5.96
C PHE A 186 -7.72 -7.45 -4.95
N VAL A 187 -7.61 -6.33 -4.23
CA VAL A 187 -8.67 -5.79 -3.38
C VAL A 187 -9.19 -4.47 -3.91
N TYR A 188 -10.49 -4.21 -3.79
CA TYR A 188 -11.06 -2.86 -3.94
C TYR A 188 -10.65 -2.03 -2.73
N ALA A 189 -9.67 -1.15 -2.91
CA ALA A 189 -8.94 -0.56 -1.80
C ALA A 189 -9.78 0.45 -0.99
N ASP A 190 -10.56 1.28 -1.68
CA ASP A 190 -11.54 2.18 -1.08
C ASP A 190 -12.57 1.42 -0.21
N LYS A 191 -13.15 0.33 -0.75
CA LYS A 191 -14.11 -0.52 -0.05
C LYS A 191 -13.48 -1.17 1.17
N ALA A 192 -12.26 -1.71 1.03
CA ALA A 192 -11.56 -2.33 2.14
C ALA A 192 -11.32 -1.35 3.30
N CYS A 193 -10.89 -0.12 3.01
CA CYS A 193 -10.69 0.89 4.04
C CYS A 193 -12.01 1.31 4.70
N ARG A 194 -13.08 1.52 3.93
CA ARG A 194 -14.42 1.81 4.47
C ARG A 194 -14.93 0.70 5.38
N PHE A 195 -14.74 -0.55 4.99
CA PHE A 195 -15.14 -1.72 5.76
C PHE A 195 -14.42 -1.77 7.11
N VAL A 196 -13.09 -1.60 7.12
CA VAL A 196 -12.31 -1.63 8.36
C VAL A 196 -12.62 -0.44 9.27
N LEU A 197 -12.76 0.77 8.70
CA LEU A 197 -13.12 1.96 9.47
C LEU A 197 -14.49 1.79 10.13
N HIS A 198 -15.49 1.29 9.38
CA HIS A 198 -16.81 0.97 9.91
C HIS A 198 -16.76 -0.06 11.04
N LYS A 199 -16.00 -1.15 10.88
CA LYS A 199 -15.83 -2.15 11.93
C LYS A 199 -15.20 -1.56 13.20
N ALA A 200 -14.13 -0.76 13.06
CA ALA A 200 -13.51 -0.09 14.18
C ALA A 200 -14.51 0.84 14.90
N GLN A 201 -15.26 1.66 14.17
CA GLN A 201 -16.30 2.53 14.72
C GLN A 201 -17.41 1.73 15.43
N SER A 202 -17.84 0.60 14.87
CA SER A 202 -18.87 -0.26 15.48
C SER A 202 -18.43 -0.87 16.82
N LEU A 203 -17.11 -0.95 17.03
CA LEU A 203 -16.50 -1.39 18.29
C LEU A 203 -16.15 -0.22 19.23
N GLY A 204 -16.61 1.00 18.93
CA GLY A 204 -16.45 2.17 19.80
C GLY A 204 -15.21 3.04 19.52
N VAL A 205 -14.45 2.77 18.45
CA VAL A 205 -13.35 3.66 18.05
C VAL A 205 -13.90 5.02 17.62
N GLN A 206 -13.37 6.09 18.22
CA GLN A 206 -13.73 7.46 17.90
C GLN A 206 -12.92 7.96 16.69
N THR A 207 -13.55 8.75 15.83
CA THR A 207 -12.89 9.34 14.65
C THR A 207 -13.01 10.87 14.66
N VAL A 208 -11.93 11.56 14.33
CA VAL A 208 -11.93 13.00 14.05
C VAL A 208 -11.29 13.21 12.68
N LEU A 209 -12.16 13.31 11.68
CA LEU A 209 -11.77 13.28 10.27
C LEU A 209 -12.08 14.62 9.59
N GLY A 210 -11.17 15.04 8.72
CA GLY A 210 -11.37 16.19 7.84
C GLY A 210 -10.95 17.53 8.42
N GLY A 211 -10.37 18.38 7.57
CA GLY A 211 -10.11 19.79 7.86
C GLY A 211 -9.17 20.02 9.05
N ALA A 212 -9.29 21.19 9.68
CA ALA A 212 -8.41 21.59 10.78
C ALA A 212 -8.54 20.67 12.01
N LYS A 213 -9.75 20.20 12.32
CA LYS A 213 -10.03 19.31 13.48
C LYS A 213 -9.36 17.95 13.37
N GLY A 214 -9.12 17.42 12.17
CA GLY A 214 -8.45 16.13 11.97
C GLY A 214 -6.97 16.24 11.60
N THR A 215 -6.49 17.45 11.28
CA THR A 215 -5.11 17.68 10.85
C THR A 215 -4.19 17.79 12.06
N PHE A 216 -3.20 16.90 12.17
CA PHE A 216 -2.15 16.98 13.17
C PHE A 216 -1.35 18.28 13.03
N ALA A 217 -1.15 18.99 14.14
CA ALA A 217 -0.37 20.23 14.22
C ALA A 217 0.87 20.12 15.12
N GLY A 218 0.89 19.18 16.08
CA GLY A 218 2.07 18.96 16.91
C GLY A 218 1.82 18.01 18.08
N PHE A 219 2.89 17.59 18.74
CA PHE A 219 2.81 16.80 19.97
C PHE A 219 2.51 17.67 21.19
N VAL A 220 1.85 17.08 22.19
CA VAL A 220 1.74 17.65 23.53
C VAL A 220 2.67 16.87 24.44
N GLN A 221 3.48 17.58 25.23
CA GLN A 221 4.49 17.01 26.11
C GLN A 221 4.26 17.46 27.55
N ASP A 222 4.59 16.58 28.50
CA ASP A 222 4.71 16.97 29.91
C ASP A 222 6.09 17.53 30.25
N THR A 223 6.31 17.91 31.51
CA THR A 223 7.57 18.47 32.01
C THR A 223 8.75 17.49 31.94
N THR A 224 8.50 16.20 31.67
CA THR A 224 9.53 15.16 31.49
C THR A 224 9.81 14.85 30.03
N SER A 225 9.25 15.64 29.10
CA SER A 225 9.28 15.41 27.65
C SER A 225 8.56 14.14 27.18
N LYS A 226 7.73 13.51 28.04
CA LYS A 226 6.86 12.41 27.62
C LYS A 226 5.75 12.97 26.74
N ILE A 227 5.44 12.28 25.64
CA ILE A 227 4.27 12.60 24.81
C ILE A 227 3.00 12.20 25.58
N THR A 228 2.12 13.16 25.76
CA THR A 228 0.84 13.01 26.48
C THR A 228 -0.37 13.26 25.60
N GLY A 229 -0.16 13.34 24.28
CA GLY A 229 -1.21 13.55 23.29
C GLY A 229 -0.73 14.34 22.09
N VAL A 230 -1.69 14.84 21.32
CA VAL A 230 -1.45 15.65 20.12
C VAL A 230 -2.37 16.86 20.08
N ARG A 231 -1.94 17.89 19.35
CA ARG A 231 -2.74 19.06 19.02
C ARG A 231 -3.14 19.00 17.55
N THR A 232 -4.39 19.31 17.25
CA THR A 232 -4.91 19.47 15.89
C THR A 232 -4.84 20.92 15.43
N ALA A 233 -4.96 21.15 14.12
CA ALA A 233 -4.78 22.48 13.52
C ALA A 233 -5.86 23.50 13.91
N ASP A 234 -6.98 23.05 14.49
CA ASP A 234 -7.98 23.90 15.16
C ASP A 234 -7.57 24.31 16.60
N GLY A 235 -6.40 23.88 17.06
CA GLY A 235 -5.85 24.20 18.38
C GLY A 235 -6.26 23.24 19.50
N ILE A 236 -7.18 22.31 19.24
CA ILE A 236 -7.69 21.35 20.24
C ILE A 236 -6.63 20.32 20.61
N VAL A 237 -6.59 19.96 21.90
CA VAL A 237 -5.71 18.92 22.44
C VAL A 237 -6.47 17.62 22.58
N HIS A 238 -5.89 16.54 22.07
CA HIS A 238 -6.34 15.17 22.27
C HIS A 238 -5.33 14.44 23.17
N GLY A 239 -5.66 14.31 24.45
CA GLY A 239 -4.82 13.62 25.42
C GLY A 239 -4.71 12.13 25.15
N ALA A 240 -3.53 11.56 25.39
CA ALA A 240 -3.21 10.15 25.19
C ALA A 240 -2.11 9.69 26.15
N GLU A 241 -2.20 8.44 26.60
CA GLU A 241 -1.06 7.74 27.22
C GLU A 241 -0.13 7.18 26.13
N MET A 242 -0.70 6.84 24.96
CA MET A 242 0.05 6.43 23.77
C MET A 242 -0.44 7.17 22.53
N THR A 243 0.51 7.79 21.83
CA THR A 243 0.32 8.35 20.49
C THR A 243 0.98 7.44 19.45
N ILE A 244 0.23 7.03 18.42
CA ILE A 244 0.73 6.17 17.34
C ILE A 244 0.68 6.94 16.01
N MET A 245 1.84 7.19 15.41
CA MET A 245 1.95 7.90 14.14
C MET A 245 1.90 6.91 12.96
N ALA A 246 0.80 6.98 12.20
CA ALA A 246 0.50 6.10 11.06
C ALA A 246 0.14 6.90 9.79
N CYS A 247 0.84 8.02 9.56
CA CYS A 247 0.52 9.02 8.55
C CYS A 247 1.04 8.70 7.12
N GLY A 248 1.37 7.44 6.83
CA GLY A 248 1.92 7.03 5.53
C GLY A 248 3.14 7.86 5.12
N GLY A 249 3.13 8.36 3.88
CA GLY A 249 4.22 9.19 3.33
C GLY A 249 4.43 10.53 4.04
N TRP A 250 3.60 10.91 5.01
CA TRP A 250 3.83 12.09 5.85
C TRP A 250 4.59 11.77 7.13
N THR A 251 4.65 10.49 7.53
CA THR A 251 5.25 10.09 8.81
C THR A 251 6.72 10.53 8.95
N PRO A 252 7.62 10.37 7.94
CA PRO A 252 9.02 10.79 8.08
C PRO A 252 9.19 12.29 8.35
N THR A 253 8.31 13.15 7.83
CA THR A 253 8.35 14.59 8.10
C THR A 253 7.79 14.95 9.47
N LEU A 254 6.78 14.20 9.94
CA LEU A 254 6.13 14.45 11.24
C LEU A 254 6.91 13.83 12.42
N VAL A 255 7.72 12.81 12.16
CA VAL A 255 8.60 12.12 13.11
C VAL A 255 10.01 12.08 12.51
N PRO A 256 10.75 13.20 12.53
CA PRO A 256 12.05 13.33 11.85
C PRO A 256 13.13 12.40 12.41
N GLN A 257 12.91 11.79 13.58
CA GLN A 257 13.78 10.73 14.11
C GLN A 257 13.90 9.56 13.13
N LEU A 258 12.92 9.36 12.25
CA LEU A 258 12.94 8.32 11.22
C LEU A 258 13.99 8.53 10.12
N ASP A 259 14.72 9.65 10.11
CA ASP A 259 15.83 9.86 9.18
C ASP A 259 16.80 8.66 9.21
N ASN A 260 17.25 8.25 8.01
CA ASN A 260 18.08 7.04 7.78
C ASN A 260 17.39 5.69 8.06
N LEU A 261 16.15 5.68 8.56
CA LEU A 261 15.32 4.47 8.66
C LEU A 261 14.25 4.45 7.58
N CYS A 262 13.53 5.56 7.37
CA CYS A 262 12.44 5.66 6.41
C CYS A 262 12.52 6.93 5.55
N GLU A 263 12.12 6.80 4.28
CA GLU A 263 11.93 7.93 3.38
C GLU A 263 10.61 7.79 2.62
N THR A 264 10.00 8.94 2.36
CA THR A 264 8.80 9.04 1.53
C THR A 264 9.17 8.97 0.06
N THR A 265 8.60 8.02 -0.68
CA THR A 265 8.85 7.85 -2.12
C THR A 265 7.57 7.74 -2.92
N ALA A 266 7.63 7.99 -4.22
CA ALA A 266 6.49 7.91 -5.12
C ALA A 266 6.70 6.84 -6.20
N GLY A 267 5.61 6.12 -6.50
CA GLY A 267 5.41 5.47 -7.78
C GLY A 267 4.51 6.34 -8.68
N SER A 268 4.40 5.96 -9.95
CA SER A 268 3.52 6.62 -10.92
C SER A 268 2.32 5.74 -11.25
N VAL A 269 1.16 6.34 -11.47
CA VAL A 269 -0.08 5.65 -11.82
C VAL A 269 -0.69 6.32 -13.04
N CYS A 270 -1.13 5.49 -13.99
CA CYS A 270 -1.99 5.86 -15.11
C CYS A 270 -3.28 5.04 -15.04
N VAL A 271 -4.42 5.71 -15.21
CA VAL A 271 -5.74 5.09 -15.28
C VAL A 271 -6.35 5.40 -16.63
N PHE A 272 -6.74 4.37 -17.37
CA PHE A 272 -7.51 4.49 -18.60
C PHE A 272 -9.00 4.36 -18.29
N GLN A 273 -9.83 5.23 -18.85
CA GLN A 273 -11.26 5.23 -18.62
C GLN A 273 -12.02 4.58 -19.79
N LEU A 274 -12.59 3.40 -19.55
CA LEU A 274 -13.43 2.71 -20.52
C LEU A 274 -14.90 3.17 -20.39
N PRO A 275 -15.61 3.44 -21.49
CA PRO A 275 -17.06 3.54 -21.49
C PRO A 275 -17.69 2.16 -21.36
N LYS A 276 -18.91 2.07 -20.79
CA LYS A 276 -19.65 0.80 -20.61
C LYS A 276 -19.84 -0.02 -21.88
N GLY A 277 -19.93 0.62 -23.05
CA GLY A 277 -20.06 -0.05 -24.36
C GLY A 277 -18.74 -0.41 -25.03
N SER A 278 -17.59 -0.23 -24.36
CA SER A 278 -16.29 -0.59 -24.93
C SER A 278 -16.21 -2.10 -25.21
N PRO A 279 -15.63 -2.53 -26.34
CA PRO A 279 -15.35 -3.96 -26.57
C PRO A 279 -14.37 -4.54 -25.53
N LEU A 280 -13.63 -3.70 -24.81
CA LEU A 280 -12.74 -4.11 -23.71
C LEU A 280 -13.48 -4.33 -22.40
N TRP A 281 -14.75 -3.95 -22.29
CA TRP A 281 -15.49 -4.03 -21.04
C TRP A 281 -15.51 -5.47 -20.53
N ASP A 282 -16.02 -6.43 -21.29
CA ASP A 282 -16.06 -7.80 -20.79
C ASP A 282 -14.68 -8.47 -20.78
N ARG A 283 -13.82 -8.15 -21.75
CA ARG A 283 -12.45 -8.70 -21.83
C ARG A 283 -11.62 -8.37 -20.61
N LEU A 284 -11.70 -7.13 -20.12
CA LEU A 284 -10.90 -6.67 -18.98
C LEU A 284 -11.64 -6.80 -17.65
N ALA A 285 -12.81 -7.46 -17.61
CA ALA A 285 -13.54 -7.72 -16.38
C ALA A 285 -12.70 -8.59 -15.42
N PRO A 286 -12.86 -8.44 -14.09
CA PRO A 286 -12.12 -9.26 -13.11
C PRO A 286 -12.27 -10.78 -13.28
N GLU A 287 -13.38 -11.23 -13.88
CA GLU A 287 -13.66 -12.64 -14.18
C GLU A 287 -12.89 -13.15 -15.41
N ASN A 288 -12.40 -12.26 -16.26
CA ASN A 288 -11.78 -12.57 -17.56
C ASN A 288 -10.35 -12.04 -17.70
N PHE A 289 -9.83 -11.32 -16.71
CA PHE A 289 -8.51 -10.71 -16.78
C PHE A 289 -7.83 -10.72 -15.40
N PRO A 290 -6.55 -11.13 -15.31
CA PRO A 290 -5.89 -11.27 -14.03
C PRO A 290 -5.36 -9.95 -13.51
N THR A 291 -5.03 -9.92 -12.23
CA THR A 291 -4.04 -8.97 -11.71
C THR A 291 -2.68 -9.35 -12.28
N TRP A 292 -1.80 -8.38 -12.54
CA TRP A 292 -0.52 -8.71 -13.18
C TRP A 292 0.62 -7.79 -12.75
N THR A 293 1.84 -8.32 -12.90
CA THR A 293 3.09 -7.59 -12.75
C THR A 293 3.98 -7.88 -13.95
N TYR A 294 4.79 -6.90 -14.37
CA TYR A 294 5.66 -7.04 -15.54
C TYR A 294 7.08 -6.56 -15.23
N ASN A 295 8.03 -7.47 -15.39
CA ASN A 295 9.46 -7.22 -15.31
C ASN A 295 9.89 -6.49 -14.03
N ILE A 296 9.44 -6.99 -12.87
CA ILE A 296 9.51 -6.28 -11.58
C ILE A 296 10.93 -6.03 -11.05
N PHE A 297 11.94 -6.73 -11.57
CA PHE A 297 13.34 -6.59 -11.16
C PHE A 297 14.21 -5.86 -12.18
N ALA A 298 13.63 -5.29 -13.25
CA ALA A 298 14.38 -4.58 -14.29
C ALA A 298 14.66 -3.10 -13.99
N GLY A 299 14.47 -2.67 -12.74
CA GLY A 299 14.70 -1.29 -12.31
C GLY A 299 13.90 -0.29 -13.13
N GLU A 300 14.56 0.80 -13.57
CA GLU A 300 13.92 1.89 -14.30
C GLU A 300 13.20 1.46 -15.60
N LYS A 301 13.63 0.34 -16.21
CA LYS A 301 13.10 -0.20 -17.48
C LYS A 301 11.89 -1.13 -17.29
N GLY A 302 11.48 -1.39 -16.05
CA GLY A 302 10.37 -2.29 -15.73
C GLY A 302 9.62 -1.86 -14.48
N GLY A 303 9.23 -2.82 -13.64
CA GLY A 303 8.51 -2.51 -12.40
C GLY A 303 7.06 -2.08 -12.61
N LEU A 304 6.40 -2.63 -13.65
CA LEU A 304 4.99 -2.36 -13.90
C LEU A 304 4.08 -3.33 -13.16
N TYR A 305 2.88 -2.85 -12.86
CA TYR A 305 1.80 -3.67 -12.35
C TYR A 305 0.46 -3.13 -12.84
N GLY A 306 -0.55 -3.99 -12.94
CA GLY A 306 -1.87 -3.58 -13.37
C GLY A 306 -2.96 -4.54 -12.96
N PHE A 307 -4.19 -4.15 -13.31
CA PHE A 307 -5.41 -4.77 -12.80
C PHE A 307 -6.42 -4.93 -13.94
N ALA A 308 -7.35 -5.85 -13.75
CA ALA A 308 -8.63 -5.82 -14.42
C ALA A 308 -9.34 -4.47 -14.21
N ARG A 309 -10.30 -4.14 -15.07
CA ARG A 309 -11.14 -2.94 -14.89
C ARG A 309 -11.93 -3.02 -13.61
N ASP A 310 -12.22 -1.85 -13.03
CA ASP A 310 -13.22 -1.74 -11.97
C ASP A 310 -14.67 -1.69 -12.54
N PRO A 311 -15.70 -1.70 -11.67
CA PRO A 311 -17.10 -1.57 -12.10
C PRO A 311 -17.43 -0.25 -12.83
N ASN A 312 -16.59 0.78 -12.71
CA ASN A 312 -16.75 2.07 -13.36
C ASN A 312 -15.98 2.18 -14.68
N GLY A 313 -15.25 1.13 -15.09
CA GLY A 313 -14.48 1.11 -16.33
C GLY A 313 -13.04 1.61 -16.19
N ALA A 314 -12.55 1.84 -14.98
CA ALA A 314 -11.18 2.28 -14.76
C ALA A 314 -10.19 1.11 -14.85
N VAL A 315 -9.23 1.20 -15.77
CA VAL A 315 -8.11 0.24 -15.92
C VAL A 315 -6.84 0.92 -15.44
N LYS A 316 -6.28 0.43 -14.34
CA LYS A 316 -5.11 1.04 -13.71
C LYS A 316 -3.82 0.30 -14.05
N ILE A 317 -2.80 1.06 -14.44
CA ILE A 317 -1.42 0.61 -14.58
C ILE A 317 -0.53 1.48 -13.69
N GLY A 318 0.26 0.84 -12.84
CA GLY A 318 1.24 1.50 -11.99
C GLY A 318 2.67 1.16 -12.40
N TYR A 319 3.57 2.10 -12.15
CA TYR A 319 5.01 1.98 -12.33
C TYR A 319 5.71 2.25 -11.01
N ARG A 320 6.62 1.35 -10.64
CA ARG A 320 7.50 1.49 -9.48
C ARG A 320 8.92 1.00 -9.75
N GLY A 321 9.34 0.99 -11.02
CA GLY A 321 10.72 0.65 -11.42
C GLY A 321 11.74 1.62 -10.80
N THR A 322 11.41 2.92 -10.83
CA THR A 322 12.09 3.98 -10.08
C THR A 322 11.19 4.50 -8.97
N LYS A 323 11.76 4.74 -7.79
CA LYS A 323 11.07 5.25 -6.60
C LYS A 323 11.38 6.74 -6.43
N PHE A 324 10.55 7.61 -6.98
CA PHE A 324 10.83 9.06 -7.01
C PHE A 324 10.70 9.71 -5.63
N THR A 325 11.32 10.87 -5.43
CA THR A 325 11.26 11.63 -4.17
C THR A 325 10.92 13.10 -4.46
N ASN A 326 10.41 13.83 -3.47
CA ASN A 326 10.18 15.27 -3.56
C ASN A 326 10.82 15.97 -2.34
N PRO A 327 12.16 15.94 -2.24
CA PRO A 327 12.89 16.47 -1.11
C PRO A 327 12.71 17.98 -0.99
N GLN A 328 12.39 18.46 0.20
CA GLN A 328 12.27 19.87 0.54
C GLN A 328 13.05 20.13 1.83
N THR A 329 13.73 21.27 1.93
CA THR A 329 14.41 21.70 3.16
C THR A 329 13.38 21.98 4.25
N GLN A 330 13.54 21.31 5.38
CA GLN A 330 12.69 21.45 6.57
C GLN A 330 13.23 22.53 7.52
N ALA A 331 12.47 22.87 8.56
CA ALA A 331 12.85 23.90 9.53
C ALA A 331 14.16 23.60 10.29
N ASP A 332 14.52 22.32 10.42
CA ASP A 332 15.78 21.85 11.02
C ASP A 332 16.95 21.81 10.01
N GLY A 333 16.75 22.28 8.78
CA GLY A 333 17.75 22.31 7.71
C GLY A 333 17.90 21.01 6.93
N ALA A 334 17.31 19.89 7.37
CA ALA A 334 17.38 18.63 6.65
C ALA A 334 16.46 18.62 5.41
N ALA A 335 16.91 18.02 4.31
CA ALA A 335 16.06 17.80 3.15
C ALA A 335 15.27 16.49 3.31
N ARG A 336 13.95 16.58 3.43
CA ARG A 336 13.06 15.41 3.52
C ARG A 336 12.09 15.36 2.35
N SER A 337 11.90 14.17 1.81
CA SER A 337 10.89 13.95 0.76
C SER A 337 9.48 14.12 1.33
N ILE A 338 8.67 14.97 0.70
CA ILE A 338 7.29 15.28 1.13
C ILE A 338 6.32 14.97 -0.02
N PRO A 339 5.16 14.33 0.25
CA PRO A 339 4.18 14.08 -0.80
C PRO A 339 3.74 15.36 -1.53
N THR A 340 3.70 15.30 -2.87
CA THR A 340 3.01 16.28 -3.72
C THR A 340 1.93 15.59 -4.54
N THR A 341 0.72 16.12 -4.52
CA THR A 341 -0.49 15.47 -5.03
C THR A 341 -1.36 16.51 -5.74
N ARG A 342 -2.51 16.12 -6.31
CA ARG A 342 -3.46 17.08 -6.88
C ARG A 342 -4.18 17.94 -5.82
N TRP A 343 -4.03 17.61 -4.54
CA TRP A 343 -4.70 18.25 -3.41
C TRP A 343 -3.72 18.98 -2.46
N THR A 344 -2.41 18.97 -2.76
CA THR A 344 -1.43 19.80 -2.08
C THR A 344 -1.42 21.23 -2.61
N PRO A 345 -0.86 22.23 -1.87
CA PRO A 345 -0.84 23.63 -2.30
C PRO A 345 -0.26 23.88 -3.69
N GLN A 346 0.73 23.07 -4.10
CA GLN A 346 1.21 23.00 -5.48
C GLN A 346 0.64 21.73 -6.11
N PRO A 347 -0.55 21.79 -6.75
CA PRO A 347 -1.22 20.60 -7.25
C PRO A 347 -0.52 20.06 -8.51
N THR A 348 -0.43 18.74 -8.63
CA THR A 348 0.08 18.08 -9.84
C THR A 348 -0.60 16.73 -10.07
N ARG A 349 -0.87 16.41 -11.34
CA ARG A 349 -1.21 15.07 -11.85
C ARG A 349 -0.15 14.59 -12.85
N LYS A 350 0.93 15.34 -13.04
CA LYS A 350 2.06 14.92 -13.88
C LYS A 350 2.82 13.77 -13.24
N ILE A 351 3.44 12.96 -14.08
CA ILE A 351 4.34 11.88 -13.67
C ILE A 351 5.69 12.02 -14.40
N PRO A 352 6.78 11.45 -13.89
CA PRO A 352 8.07 11.44 -14.59
C PRO A 352 7.98 10.78 -15.96
N ALA A 353 8.66 11.38 -16.94
CA ALA A 353 8.72 10.92 -18.32
C ALA A 353 9.19 9.47 -18.44
N THR A 354 10.17 9.05 -17.63
CA THR A 354 10.66 7.66 -17.58
C THR A 354 9.53 6.69 -17.26
N ALA A 355 8.71 6.99 -16.24
CA ALA A 355 7.57 6.15 -15.89
C ALA A 355 6.51 6.13 -17.00
N ALA A 356 6.22 7.29 -17.58
CA ALA A 356 5.25 7.42 -18.66
C ALA A 356 5.64 6.63 -19.91
N ASN A 357 6.93 6.67 -20.29
CA ASN A 357 7.46 5.94 -21.43
C ASN A 357 7.35 4.42 -21.22
N VAL A 358 7.74 3.92 -20.04
CA VAL A 358 7.63 2.48 -19.74
C VAL A 358 6.17 2.00 -19.77
N ILE A 359 5.23 2.79 -19.22
CA ILE A 359 3.79 2.48 -19.31
C ILE A 359 3.34 2.50 -20.78
N LYS A 360 3.71 3.54 -21.53
CA LYS A 360 3.33 3.70 -22.93
C LYS A 360 3.83 2.54 -23.80
N ASP A 361 5.10 2.15 -23.66
CA ASP A 361 5.71 1.06 -24.41
C ASP A 361 5.00 -0.28 -24.12
N PHE A 362 4.67 -0.54 -22.84
CA PHE A 362 3.90 -1.72 -22.46
C PHE A 362 2.49 -1.71 -23.09
N VAL A 363 1.78 -0.58 -23.00
CA VAL A 363 0.44 -0.43 -23.58
C VAL A 363 0.47 -0.61 -25.09
N GLN A 364 1.40 0.05 -25.79
CA GLN A 364 1.55 -0.09 -27.24
C GLN A 364 1.80 -1.53 -27.68
N LYS A 365 2.56 -2.29 -26.89
CA LYS A 365 2.91 -3.67 -27.21
C LYS A 365 1.81 -4.68 -26.88
N PHE A 366 1.13 -4.53 -25.74
CA PHE A 366 0.30 -5.60 -25.19
C PHE A 366 -1.18 -5.23 -24.99
N LEU A 367 -1.51 -3.94 -24.97
CA LEU A 367 -2.88 -3.45 -24.84
C LEU A 367 -3.11 -2.21 -25.74
N PRO A 368 -2.76 -2.26 -27.04
CA PRO A 368 -2.83 -1.07 -27.90
C PRO A 368 -4.24 -0.49 -28.01
N GLU A 369 -5.27 -1.29 -27.75
CA GLU A 369 -6.66 -0.85 -27.73
C GLU A 369 -6.97 0.14 -26.58
N LEU A 370 -6.07 0.27 -25.60
CA LEU A 370 -6.20 1.28 -24.54
C LEU A 370 -5.81 2.69 -24.99
N ILE A 371 -4.98 2.83 -26.04
CA ILE A 371 -4.41 4.11 -26.48
C ILE A 371 -5.46 5.20 -26.76
N PRO A 372 -6.63 4.91 -27.37
CA PRO A 372 -7.62 5.95 -27.68
C PRO A 372 -8.41 6.47 -26.47
N TYR A 373 -8.33 5.81 -25.31
CA TYR A 373 -9.14 6.19 -24.15
C TYR A 373 -8.51 7.31 -23.33
N GLU A 374 -9.36 8.08 -22.64
CA GLU A 374 -8.93 9.11 -21.71
C GLU A 374 -8.04 8.52 -20.60
N THR A 375 -6.95 9.23 -20.30
CA THR A 375 -6.03 8.89 -19.22
C THR A 375 -6.17 9.87 -18.06
N LYS A 376 -6.05 9.37 -16.84
CA LYS A 376 -5.74 10.18 -15.64
C LYS A 376 -4.42 9.71 -15.07
N THR A 377 -3.57 10.63 -14.64
CA THR A 377 -2.28 10.28 -14.06
C THR A 377 -2.11 10.83 -12.66
N ARG A 378 -1.29 10.17 -11.84
CA ARG A 378 -0.95 10.67 -10.50
C ARG A 378 0.30 10.01 -9.95
N LEU A 379 0.94 10.71 -9.02
CA LEU A 379 1.89 10.10 -8.10
C LEU A 379 1.14 9.35 -7.00
N CYS A 380 1.69 8.21 -6.58
CA CYS A 380 1.23 7.46 -5.41
C CYS A 380 2.37 7.38 -4.40
N TRP A 381 2.17 7.91 -3.20
CA TRP A 381 3.21 8.10 -2.20
C TRP A 381 3.25 6.98 -1.16
N TYR A 382 4.44 6.48 -0.86
CA TYR A 382 4.74 5.41 0.05
C TYR A 382 5.76 5.89 1.10
N THR A 383 6.01 5.03 2.09
CA THR A 383 7.13 5.17 3.02
C THR A 383 7.99 3.93 2.89
N ASP A 384 9.15 4.03 2.24
CA ASP A 384 10.12 2.95 2.17
C ASP A 384 11.03 3.01 3.39
N SER A 385 11.27 1.85 4.01
CA SER A 385 12.41 1.67 4.91
C SER A 385 13.66 1.28 4.12
N PHE A 386 14.86 1.50 4.66
CA PHE A 386 16.10 1.15 3.96
C PHE A 386 16.22 -0.35 3.60
N ASP A 387 15.55 -1.24 4.32
CA ASP A 387 15.60 -2.71 4.14
C ASP A 387 14.27 -3.32 3.67
N ASN A 388 13.26 -2.48 3.36
CA ASN A 388 11.95 -2.88 2.85
C ASN A 388 11.05 -3.66 3.83
N HIS A 389 11.40 -3.71 5.12
CA HIS A 389 10.52 -4.19 6.21
C HIS A 389 9.69 -3.06 6.81
N PHE A 390 8.58 -3.38 7.48
CA PHE A 390 7.78 -2.39 8.20
C PHE A 390 8.55 -1.78 9.38
N VAL A 391 8.02 -0.69 9.93
CA VAL A 391 8.50 -0.07 11.16
C VAL A 391 7.31 0.09 12.10
N ILE A 392 7.22 -0.81 13.07
CA ILE A 392 6.21 -0.83 14.13
C ILE A 392 6.98 -0.89 15.44
N ASP A 393 7.23 0.28 16.03
CA ASP A 393 7.98 0.38 17.28
C ASP A 393 7.74 1.69 18.02
N PHE A 394 8.22 1.75 19.26
CA PHE A 394 8.38 2.97 20.04
C PHE A 394 9.46 3.87 19.42
N VAL A 395 9.27 5.19 19.51
CA VAL A 395 10.26 6.16 19.04
C VAL A 395 11.33 6.36 20.11
N PRO A 396 12.62 6.06 19.84
CA PRO A 396 13.69 6.19 20.82
C PRO A 396 13.78 7.62 21.38
N GLY A 397 13.86 7.74 22.70
CA GLY A 397 13.92 9.03 23.39
C GLY A 397 12.56 9.69 23.66
N TYR A 398 11.44 9.15 23.13
CA TYR A 398 10.10 9.73 23.29
C TYR A 398 9.13 8.74 23.93
N LYS A 399 8.96 8.85 25.26
CA LYS A 399 7.96 8.05 25.98
C LYS A 399 6.55 8.42 25.50
N GLY A 400 5.66 7.42 25.39
CA GLY A 400 4.28 7.62 24.93
C GLY A 400 4.12 7.83 23.42
N LEU A 401 5.17 7.54 22.63
CA LEU A 401 5.15 7.68 21.18
C LEU A 401 5.59 6.41 20.47
N MET A 402 4.80 6.00 19.48
CA MET A 402 5.09 4.91 18.56
C MET A 402 4.89 5.35 17.11
N VAL A 403 5.47 4.59 16.19
CA VAL A 403 5.21 4.66 14.75
C VAL A 403 4.66 3.33 14.26
N ALA A 404 3.77 3.38 13.28
CA ALA A 404 3.32 2.24 12.50
C ALA A 404 3.37 2.62 11.01
N THR A 405 4.51 2.36 10.36
CA THR A 405 4.87 2.92 9.05
C THR A 405 5.79 1.97 8.27
N GLY A 406 6.49 2.49 7.24
CA GLY A 406 7.49 1.72 6.48
C GLY A 406 6.86 0.72 5.51
N GLY A 407 5.63 0.97 5.05
CA GLY A 407 4.87 0.05 4.19
C GLY A 407 5.56 -0.35 2.88
N SER A 408 6.62 0.36 2.46
CA SER A 408 7.59 -0.01 1.41
C SER A 408 6.99 -0.49 0.08
N GLY A 409 5.81 0.01 -0.27
CA GLY A 409 5.08 -0.39 -1.49
C GLY A 409 4.29 -1.69 -1.39
N HIS A 410 4.25 -2.36 -0.23
CA HIS A 410 3.60 -3.66 -0.06
C HIS A 410 2.65 -3.77 1.15
N GLY A 411 2.55 -2.74 2.00
CA GLY A 411 1.75 -2.76 3.23
C GLY A 411 0.24 -2.97 3.09
N PHE A 412 -0.40 -2.56 1.98
CA PHE A 412 -1.87 -2.59 1.86
C PHE A 412 -2.47 -3.98 2.05
N LYS A 413 -1.82 -5.01 1.51
CA LYS A 413 -2.33 -6.39 1.56
C LYS A 413 -2.46 -6.94 2.97
N PHE A 414 -1.78 -6.31 3.93
CA PHE A 414 -1.76 -6.69 5.34
C PHE A 414 -2.71 -5.83 6.19
N LEU A 415 -3.56 -5.00 5.58
CA LEU A 415 -4.65 -4.29 6.27
C LEU A 415 -5.41 -5.20 7.28
N PRO A 416 -5.71 -6.49 6.99
CA PRO A 416 -6.40 -7.34 7.95
C PRO A 416 -5.57 -7.82 9.14
N THR A 417 -4.24 -7.66 9.14
CA THR A 417 -3.37 -8.31 10.14
C THR A 417 -2.35 -7.36 10.79
N LEU A 418 -2.01 -6.21 10.17
CA LEU A 418 -1.00 -5.27 10.68
C LEU A 418 -1.26 -4.83 12.12
N GLY A 419 -2.50 -4.49 12.44
CA GLY A 419 -2.88 -3.99 13.75
C GLY A 419 -2.64 -4.97 14.89
N LYS A 420 -2.73 -6.28 14.63
CA LYS A 420 -2.42 -7.34 15.60
C LYS A 420 -1.02 -7.16 16.18
N HIS A 421 -0.04 -6.84 15.33
CA HIS A 421 1.35 -6.70 15.76
C HIS A 421 1.60 -5.43 16.57
N VAL A 422 0.81 -4.36 16.34
CA VAL A 422 0.84 -3.17 17.21
C VAL A 422 0.31 -3.51 18.60
N VAL A 423 -0.77 -4.29 18.68
CA VAL A 423 -1.32 -4.77 19.95
C VAL A 423 -0.31 -5.67 20.67
N ASP A 424 0.27 -6.64 19.97
CA ASP A 424 1.29 -7.53 20.53
C ASP A 424 2.44 -6.73 21.15
N LEU A 425 2.95 -5.72 20.43
CA LEU A 425 4.03 -4.88 20.94
C LEU A 425 3.60 -4.08 22.18
N LEU A 426 2.40 -3.47 22.18
CA LEU A 426 1.88 -2.71 23.32
C LEU A 426 1.68 -3.59 24.58
N GLU A 427 1.35 -4.86 24.39
CA GLU A 427 1.12 -5.83 25.47
C GLU A 427 2.39 -6.61 25.85
N GLY A 428 3.55 -6.30 25.24
CA GLY A 428 4.81 -6.99 25.50
C GLY A 428 4.82 -8.45 25.04
N ARG A 429 3.97 -8.81 24.06
CA ARG A 429 3.89 -10.16 23.47
C ARG A 429 4.92 -10.30 22.36
N SER A 430 5.66 -11.41 22.37
CA SER A 430 6.54 -11.78 21.27
C SER A 430 5.77 -12.39 20.10
N ASN A 431 6.21 -12.11 18.87
CA ASN A 431 5.79 -12.81 17.66
C ASN A 431 6.96 -12.87 16.66
N ASP A 432 6.78 -13.62 15.57
CA ASP A 432 7.83 -13.88 14.56
C ASP A 432 8.15 -12.69 13.64
N TYR A 433 7.53 -11.54 13.87
CA TYR A 433 7.60 -10.37 12.98
C TYR A 433 8.24 -9.14 13.62
N LEU A 434 7.97 -8.89 14.90
CA LEU A 434 8.36 -7.65 15.57
C LEU A 434 9.87 -7.42 15.59
N HIS A 435 10.70 -8.47 15.61
CA HIS A 435 12.16 -8.29 15.56
C HIS A 435 12.66 -7.75 14.21
N TYR A 436 11.92 -7.96 13.11
CA TYR A 436 12.18 -7.34 11.81
C TYR A 436 11.68 -5.89 11.76
N TRP A 437 10.66 -5.55 12.55
CA TRP A 437 9.93 -4.27 12.44
C TRP A 437 10.29 -3.25 13.52
N LYS A 438 11.19 -3.61 14.43
CA LYS A 438 11.77 -2.71 15.43
C LYS A 438 12.44 -1.48 14.81
N TRP A 439 12.59 -0.44 15.62
CA TRP A 439 13.46 0.68 15.31
C TRP A 439 14.91 0.21 15.16
N ARG A 440 15.54 0.57 14.04
CA ARG A 440 16.86 0.04 13.66
C ARG A 440 17.58 0.99 12.71
N SER A 441 18.87 0.76 12.55
CA SER A 441 19.74 1.46 11.60
C SER A 441 20.41 0.43 10.69
N PRO A 442 20.81 0.83 9.47
CA PRO A 442 21.61 -0.05 8.62
C PRO A 442 22.92 -0.43 9.32
N GLU A 443 23.27 -1.72 9.26
CA GLU A 443 24.59 -2.17 9.72
C GLU A 443 25.67 -1.69 8.75
N ALA A 444 26.89 -1.44 9.24
CA ALA A 444 27.96 -0.86 8.41
C ALA A 444 28.32 -1.68 7.16
N SER A 445 28.11 -3.00 7.20
CA SER A 445 28.34 -3.93 6.09
C SER A 445 27.09 -4.21 5.25
N GLN A 446 25.91 -3.75 5.66
CA GLN A 446 24.65 -4.07 5.01
C GLN A 446 24.44 -3.17 3.80
N LYS A 447 24.29 -3.78 2.63
CA LYS A 447 23.77 -3.08 1.46
C LYS A 447 22.26 -2.85 1.67
N PRO A 448 21.77 -1.60 1.69
CA PRO A 448 20.35 -1.34 1.85
C PRO A 448 19.57 -1.87 0.64
N TYR A 449 18.34 -2.33 0.89
CA TYR A 449 17.40 -2.67 -0.17
C TYR A 449 16.95 -1.41 -0.92
N ASN A 450 16.72 -0.33 -0.17
CA ASN A 450 16.34 0.98 -0.67
C ASN A 450 17.42 1.99 -0.31
N SER A 451 18.06 2.57 -1.31
CA SER A 451 18.78 3.84 -1.10
C SER A 451 17.76 4.88 -0.69
N ILE A 452 18.02 5.59 0.42
CA ILE A 452 17.11 6.59 0.96
C ILE A 452 17.88 7.87 1.29
N MET A 453 17.17 9.00 1.29
CA MET A 453 17.67 10.31 1.72
C MET A 453 18.84 10.83 0.87
N GLU A 454 18.84 10.53 -0.43
CA GLU A 454 19.87 10.96 -1.39
C GLU A 454 19.83 12.48 -1.71
N GLY A 455 18.82 13.19 -1.19
CA GLY A 455 18.73 14.64 -1.25
C GLY A 455 18.21 15.21 -2.57
N ILE A 456 18.22 16.54 -2.67
CA ILE A 456 17.56 17.32 -3.74
C ILE A 456 18.15 17.06 -5.12
N ALA A 457 19.46 16.82 -5.19
CA ALA A 457 20.19 16.58 -6.44
C ALA A 457 20.12 15.12 -6.92
N SER A 458 19.46 14.23 -6.17
CA SER A 458 19.29 12.83 -6.58
C SER A 458 18.58 12.74 -7.92
N GLU A 459 19.01 11.80 -8.77
CA GLU A 459 18.33 11.47 -10.03
C GLU A 459 16.91 10.93 -9.82
N ARG A 460 16.51 10.62 -8.58
CA ARG A 460 15.13 10.23 -8.22
C ARG A 460 14.27 11.42 -7.79
N SER A 461 14.88 12.57 -7.55
CA SER A 461 14.20 13.80 -7.14
C SER A 461 13.33 14.34 -8.26
N LEU A 462 12.06 14.62 -7.98
CA LEU A 462 11.13 15.23 -8.92
C LEU A 462 11.60 16.60 -9.44
N HIS A 463 12.49 17.29 -8.70
CA HIS A 463 13.06 18.58 -9.10
C HIS A 463 13.96 18.49 -10.34
N VAL A 464 14.51 17.32 -10.64
CA VAL A 464 15.36 17.08 -11.82
C VAL A 464 14.69 16.20 -12.87
N GLN A 465 13.46 15.72 -12.61
CA GLN A 465 12.73 14.91 -13.57
C GLN A 465 12.10 15.76 -14.65
N LEU A 466 12.19 15.29 -15.89
CA LEU A 466 11.27 15.71 -16.94
C LEU A 466 9.89 15.12 -16.64
N LEU A 467 8.86 15.96 -16.56
CA LEU A 467 7.49 15.55 -16.24
C LEU A 467 6.58 15.58 -17.48
N THR A 468 5.54 14.76 -17.48
CA THR A 468 4.50 14.74 -18.52
C THR A 468 3.62 16.00 -18.49
N ALA A 469 2.74 16.13 -19.49
CA ALA A 469 1.52 16.92 -19.30
C ALA A 469 0.61 16.30 -18.22
N GLU A 470 -0.26 17.11 -17.63
CA GLU A 470 -1.31 16.64 -16.72
C GLU A 470 -2.17 15.58 -17.41
N ASP A 471 -2.49 14.50 -16.69
CA ASP A 471 -3.41 13.45 -17.15
C ASP A 471 -3.01 12.84 -18.51
N SER A 472 -1.70 12.69 -18.72
CA SER A 472 -1.14 12.24 -20.00
C SER A 472 0.13 11.42 -19.82
N LEU A 473 0.34 10.46 -20.74
CA LEU A 473 1.62 9.78 -20.94
C LEU A 473 2.55 10.53 -21.90
N THR A 474 2.14 11.68 -22.43
CA THR A 474 2.95 12.48 -23.36
C THR A 474 3.81 13.49 -22.60
N VAL A 475 5.08 13.54 -22.98
CA VAL A 475 6.03 14.56 -22.51
C VAL A 475 5.88 15.79 -23.40
N ARG A 476 5.57 16.96 -22.82
CA ARG A 476 5.70 18.20 -23.59
C ARG A 476 7.18 18.48 -23.74
N GLN A 477 7.70 18.48 -24.97
CA GLN A 477 8.95 19.18 -25.23
C GLN A 477 8.67 20.66 -24.99
N SER A 478 9.38 21.27 -24.04
CA SER A 478 9.46 22.72 -23.99
C SER A 478 10.07 23.16 -25.32
N HIS A 479 9.28 23.81 -26.17
CA HIS A 479 9.83 24.63 -27.24
C HIS A 479 10.62 25.77 -26.55
N LEU A 480 11.93 25.55 -26.40
CA LEU A 480 12.91 26.61 -26.19
C LEU A 480 13.34 27.14 -27.56
#